data_AF-A0A9E3NNI5-F1
#
_entry.id   AF-A0A9E3NNI5-F1
#
_cell.length_a   1.000
_cell.length_b   1.000
_cell.length_c   1.000
_cell.angle_alpha   90.00
_cell.angle_beta   90.00
_cell.angle_gamma   90.00
#
_symmetry.space_group_name_H-M   'P 1'
#
loop_
_entity.id
_entity.type
_entity.pdbx_description
1 polymer ?
#
loop_
_entity_poly.entity_id
_entity_poly.type
_entity_poly.pdbx_seq_one_letter_code
_entity_poly.pdbx_strand_id
1 'polypeptide(L)'
;MKRLLFFALLIGLSGCEFYYYEPVYDSRDRVIGRYDVEEYSETFNDYTSFTVWIERSNNYTDEVWIDNFYAVNISVRAVINYDKLTIPRQVVNGYEVEGVGTIYASRISLSYRVKDLYNNTRTDFLEANAYRQY
;
A
#
# COMPACT_ATOMS: atom_id res chain seq x y z
N MET A 1 61.34 -21.68 -8.19
CA MET A 1 59.98 -22.16 -7.87
C MET A 1 59.20 -21.22 -6.94
N LYS A 2 59.79 -20.60 -5.90
CA LYS A 2 59.08 -19.68 -4.97
C LYS A 2 58.48 -18.40 -5.60
N ARG A 3 59.04 -17.89 -6.71
CA ARG A 3 58.55 -16.68 -7.40
C ARG A 3 57.26 -16.92 -8.22
N LEU A 4 56.99 -18.15 -8.64
CA LEU A 4 55.77 -18.50 -9.40
C LEU A 4 54.54 -18.59 -8.50
N LEU A 5 54.71 -19.02 -7.24
CA LEU A 5 53.66 -19.05 -6.22
C LEU A 5 53.12 -17.65 -5.89
N PHE A 6 53.98 -16.63 -5.92
CA PHE A 6 53.58 -15.24 -5.67
C PHE A 6 52.69 -14.67 -6.79
N PHE A 7 52.96 -15.03 -8.05
CA PHE A 7 52.14 -14.59 -9.18
C PHE A 7 50.77 -15.30 -9.23
N ALA A 8 50.71 -16.57 -8.83
CA ALA A 8 49.44 -17.30 -8.74
C ALA A 8 48.50 -16.75 -7.66
N LEU A 9 49.06 -16.27 -6.53
CA LEU A 9 48.28 -15.66 -5.44
C LEU A 9 47.67 -14.30 -5.82
N LEU A 10 48.35 -13.51 -6.65
CA LEU A 10 47.87 -12.21 -7.13
C LEU A 10 46.70 -12.32 -8.11
N ILE A 11 46.67 -13.38 -8.94
CA ILE A 11 45.58 -13.62 -9.91
C ILE A 11 44.32 -14.17 -9.21
N GLY A 12 44.47 -14.86 -8.08
CA GLY A 12 43.33 -15.38 -7.31
C GLY A 12 42.48 -14.30 -6.61
N LEU A 13 43.04 -13.11 -6.37
CA LEU A 13 42.35 -12.00 -5.69
C LEU A 13 41.53 -11.11 -6.63
N SER A 14 41.73 -11.20 -7.96
CA SER A 14 41.00 -10.39 -8.94
C SER A 14 39.71 -11.05 -9.46
N GLY A 15 39.35 -12.23 -8.97
CA GLY A 15 38.20 -13.01 -9.45
C GLY A 15 36.88 -12.78 -8.72
N CYS A 16 36.81 -11.80 -7.80
CA CYS A 16 35.56 -11.51 -7.11
C CYS A 16 34.66 -10.65 -8.01
N GLU A 17 33.86 -11.32 -8.84
CA GLU A 17 32.79 -10.69 -9.60
C GLU A 17 31.68 -10.32 -8.61
N PHE A 18 31.63 -9.05 -8.21
CA PHE A 18 30.58 -8.54 -7.35
C PHE A 18 29.34 -8.28 -8.22
N TYR A 19 28.37 -9.19 -8.17
CA TYR A 19 27.07 -8.99 -8.80
C TYR A 19 26.30 -7.92 -8.02
N TYR A 20 26.35 -6.68 -8.50
CA TYR A 20 25.49 -5.61 -8.02
C TYR A 20 24.11 -5.76 -8.66
N TYR A 21 23.16 -6.32 -7.92
CA TYR A 21 21.75 -6.30 -8.30
C TYR A 21 21.20 -4.92 -7.93
N GLU A 22 20.87 -4.10 -8.92
CA GLU A 22 20.07 -2.89 -8.65
C GLU A 22 18.75 -3.31 -8.00
N PRO A 23 18.37 -2.75 -6.84
CA PRO A 23 17.07 -3.01 -6.28
C PRO A 23 16.02 -2.52 -7.29
N VAL A 24 15.13 -3.41 -7.71
CA VAL A 24 14.00 -3.04 -8.56
C VAL A 24 13.13 -2.08 -7.77
N TYR A 25 13.12 -0.80 -8.16
CA TYR A 25 12.30 0.21 -7.53
C TYR A 25 10.82 -0.13 -7.75
N ASP A 26 10.11 -0.38 -6.65
CA ASP A 26 8.66 -0.54 -6.64
C ASP A 26 8.02 0.68 -5.96
N SER A 27 7.25 1.44 -6.72
CA SER A 27 6.61 2.67 -6.24
C SER A 27 5.62 2.42 -5.10
N ARG A 28 5.15 1.19 -4.93
CA ARG A 28 4.21 0.78 -3.88
C ARG A 28 4.88 0.61 -2.53
N ASP A 29 6.18 0.35 -2.48
CA ASP A 29 6.93 0.07 -1.24
C ASP A 29 6.75 1.15 -0.17
N ARG A 30 6.52 2.39 -0.62
CA ARG A 30 6.29 3.54 0.25
C ARG A 30 4.96 3.50 1.01
N VAL A 31 3.98 2.72 0.55
CA VAL A 31 2.66 2.58 1.20
C VAL A 31 2.39 1.21 1.81
N ILE A 32 3.27 0.23 1.61
CA ILE A 32 3.06 -1.11 2.16
C ILE A 32 3.22 -1.09 3.68
N GLY A 33 2.26 -1.68 4.38
CA GLY A 33 2.35 -1.85 5.83
C GLY A 33 1.01 -1.67 6.53
N ARG A 34 1.11 -1.46 7.84
CA ARG A 34 -0.02 -1.34 8.74
C ARG A 34 -0.27 0.12 9.08
N TYR A 35 -1.54 0.51 9.12
CA TYR A 35 -1.94 1.89 9.36
C TYR A 35 -3.05 1.97 10.40
N ASP A 36 -2.96 2.96 11.29
CA ASP A 36 -4.06 3.38 12.15
C ASP A 36 -4.87 4.46 11.43
N VAL A 37 -6.16 4.19 11.22
CA VAL A 37 -7.09 5.05 10.51
C VAL A 37 -7.95 5.79 11.52
N GLU A 38 -7.98 7.11 11.39
CA GLU A 38 -8.98 7.98 11.98
C GLU A 38 -9.96 8.38 10.87
N GLU A 39 -11.24 8.01 11.01
CA GLU A 39 -12.27 8.20 9.99
C GLU A 39 -13.41 9.05 10.57
N TYR A 40 -13.88 10.00 9.76
CA TYR A 40 -15.06 10.81 10.03
C TYR A 40 -16.13 10.53 8.97
N SER A 41 -17.31 10.08 9.41
CA SER A 41 -18.49 9.98 8.55
C SER A 41 -19.23 11.31 8.51
N GLU A 42 -19.28 11.93 7.34
CA GLU A 42 -20.11 13.11 7.09
C GLU A 42 -21.61 12.78 7.11
N THR A 43 -21.96 11.53 6.77
CA THR A 43 -23.37 11.11 6.67
C THR A 43 -24.00 10.86 8.02
N PHE A 44 -23.24 10.29 8.96
CA PHE A 44 -23.69 9.97 10.31
C PHE A 44 -23.17 10.94 11.37
N ASN A 45 -22.25 11.84 11.01
CA ASN A 45 -21.59 12.79 11.92
C ASN A 45 -20.96 12.05 13.11
N ASP A 46 -20.15 11.05 12.80
CA ASP A 46 -19.53 10.16 13.78
C ASP A 46 -18.05 9.89 13.44
N TYR A 47 -17.27 9.56 14.47
CA TYR A 47 -15.84 9.26 14.36
C TYR A 47 -15.56 7.81 14.71
N THR A 48 -14.80 7.13 13.85
CA THR A 48 -14.37 5.75 14.08
C THR A 48 -12.86 5.65 13.93
N SER A 49 -12.25 4.70 14.65
CA SER A 49 -10.84 4.36 14.50
C SER A 49 -10.65 2.87 14.34
N PHE A 50 -9.82 2.48 13.38
CA PHE A 50 -9.54 1.09 13.08
C PHE A 50 -8.17 0.95 12.42
N THR A 51 -7.70 -0.28 12.25
CA THR A 51 -6.45 -0.56 11.56
C THR A 51 -6.72 -1.14 10.18
N VAL A 52 -5.94 -0.71 9.18
CA VAL A 52 -5.88 -1.34 7.85
C VAL A 52 -4.48 -1.88 7.56
N TRP A 53 -4.42 -2.85 6.65
CA TRP A 53 -3.18 -3.34 6.05
C TRP A 53 -3.17 -3.01 4.57
N ILE A 54 -2.01 -2.58 4.07
CA ILE A 54 -1.81 -2.31 2.65
C ILE A 54 -0.76 -3.28 2.12
N GLU A 55 -1.16 -4.09 1.15
CA GLU A 55 -0.33 -5.14 0.53
C GLU A 55 -0.16 -4.93 -0.98
N ARG A 56 0.91 -5.49 -1.55
CA ARG A 56 1.18 -5.38 -2.99
C ARG A 56 0.22 -6.28 -3.77
N SER A 57 -0.28 -5.81 -4.90
CA SER A 57 -0.88 -6.70 -5.90
C SER A 57 0.21 -7.53 -6.60
N ASN A 58 0.00 -8.83 -6.76
CA ASN A 58 0.92 -9.67 -7.53
C ASN A 58 0.76 -9.49 -9.05
N ASN A 59 -0.30 -8.79 -9.49
CA ASN A 59 -0.67 -8.71 -10.91
C ASN A 59 -0.24 -7.40 -11.58
N TYR A 60 -0.17 -6.29 -10.83
CA TYR A 60 0.09 -4.97 -11.38
C TYR A 60 1.03 -4.17 -10.47
N THR A 61 2.01 -3.48 -11.08
CA THR A 61 3.07 -2.75 -10.37
C THR A 61 2.63 -1.44 -9.72
N ASP A 62 1.42 -0.98 -10.02
CA ASP A 62 0.80 0.23 -9.49
C ASP A 62 -0.39 -0.08 -8.56
N GLU A 63 -0.72 -1.35 -8.36
CA GLU A 63 -1.88 -1.79 -7.60
C GLU A 63 -1.51 -2.32 -6.21
N VAL A 64 -2.35 -1.99 -5.24
CA VAL A 64 -2.30 -2.47 -3.85
C VAL A 64 -3.69 -2.92 -3.39
N TRP A 65 -3.70 -3.78 -2.39
CA TRP A 65 -4.89 -4.20 -1.65
C TRP A 65 -4.90 -3.49 -0.29
N ILE A 66 -6.05 -2.93 0.09
CA ILE A 66 -6.28 -2.33 1.40
C ILE A 66 -7.26 -3.22 2.16
N ASP A 67 -6.75 -3.94 3.16
CA ASP A 67 -7.49 -4.89 3.97
C ASP A 67 -8.10 -4.22 5.19
N ASN A 68 -9.22 -4.79 5.66
CA ASN A 68 -10.07 -4.25 6.72
C ASN A 68 -10.56 -2.83 6.44
N PHE A 69 -10.84 -2.53 5.16
CA PHE A 69 -11.38 -1.23 4.77
C PHE A 69 -12.76 -0.99 5.39
N TYR A 70 -13.04 0.25 5.81
CA TYR A 70 -14.29 0.65 6.46
C TYR A 70 -14.63 -0.18 7.72
N ALA A 71 -13.62 -0.74 8.41
CA ALA A 71 -13.77 -1.58 9.60
C ALA A 71 -14.73 -2.80 9.45
N VAL A 72 -15.00 -3.25 8.22
CA VAL A 72 -15.91 -4.36 7.91
C VAL A 72 -15.21 -5.58 7.30
N ASN A 73 -13.89 -5.66 7.47
CA ASN A 73 -13.07 -6.79 6.97
C ASN A 73 -13.23 -7.07 5.46
N ILE A 74 -13.35 -6.01 4.65
CA ILE A 74 -13.28 -6.11 3.19
C ILE A 74 -11.89 -5.71 2.70
N SER A 75 -11.46 -6.31 1.60
CA SER A 75 -10.22 -5.99 0.90
C SER A 75 -10.54 -5.22 -0.37
N VAL A 76 -10.09 -3.97 -0.46
CA VAL A 76 -10.41 -3.10 -1.59
C VAL A 76 -9.17 -2.86 -2.45
N ARG A 77 -9.38 -2.85 -3.76
CA ARG A 77 -8.33 -2.57 -4.74
C ARG A 77 -8.07 -1.08 -4.81
N ALA A 78 -6.81 -0.67 -4.80
CA ALA A 78 -6.41 0.71 -5.05
C ALA A 78 -5.24 0.78 -6.03
N VAL A 79 -5.20 1.87 -6.81
CA VAL A 79 -4.16 2.17 -7.79
C VAL A 79 -3.38 3.39 -7.35
N ILE A 80 -2.06 3.33 -7.45
CA ILE A 80 -1.12 4.38 -7.05
C ILE A 80 -0.53 5.03 -8.28
N ASN A 81 -0.60 6.36 -8.34
CA ASN A 81 0.02 7.14 -9.38
C ASN A 81 0.66 8.39 -8.78
N TYR A 82 2.00 8.45 -8.77
CA TYR A 82 2.76 9.41 -7.95
C TYR A 82 2.20 9.43 -6.53
N ASP A 83 1.95 10.59 -5.93
CA ASP A 83 1.36 10.80 -4.61
C ASP A 83 -0.15 10.50 -4.52
N LYS A 84 -0.81 10.16 -5.64
CA LYS A 84 -2.24 9.86 -5.65
C LYS A 84 -2.51 8.38 -5.43
N LEU A 85 -3.47 8.09 -4.55
CA LEU A 85 -4.10 6.79 -4.39
C LEU A 85 -5.53 6.90 -4.93
N THR A 86 -5.97 5.95 -5.76
CA THR A 86 -7.33 5.93 -6.30
C THR A 86 -7.96 4.59 -5.97
N ILE A 87 -9.11 4.60 -5.31
CA ILE A 87 -9.96 3.42 -5.10
C ILE A 87 -11.05 3.49 -6.17
N PRO A 88 -10.87 2.82 -7.31
CA PRO A 88 -11.90 2.82 -8.35
C PRO A 88 -13.18 2.17 -7.83
N ARG A 89 -14.32 2.59 -8.39
CA ARG A 89 -15.61 2.01 -8.04
C ARG A 89 -15.58 0.49 -8.20
N GLN A 90 -15.89 -0.20 -7.12
CA GLN A 90 -15.91 -1.66 -7.08
C GLN A 90 -16.96 -2.13 -6.06
N VAL A 91 -17.39 -3.38 -6.21
CA VAL A 91 -18.28 -4.05 -5.25
C VAL A 91 -17.51 -5.20 -4.63
N VAL A 92 -17.34 -5.17 -3.31
CA VAL A 92 -16.64 -6.19 -2.54
C VAL A 92 -17.51 -6.62 -1.37
N ASN A 93 -17.81 -7.92 -1.28
CA ASN A 93 -18.61 -8.50 -0.19
C ASN A 93 -19.92 -7.75 0.10
N GLY A 94 -20.61 -7.24 -0.92
CA GLY A 94 -21.88 -6.51 -0.78
C GLY A 94 -21.74 -5.03 -0.42
N TYR A 95 -20.53 -4.48 -0.41
CA TYR A 95 -20.27 -3.05 -0.27
C TYR A 95 -19.82 -2.48 -1.61
N GLU A 96 -20.49 -1.42 -2.08
CA GLU A 96 -19.94 -0.60 -3.16
C GLU A 96 -19.04 0.48 -2.56
N VAL A 97 -17.79 0.54 -3.02
CA VAL A 97 -16.78 1.48 -2.54
C VAL A 97 -16.14 2.24 -3.70
N GLU A 98 -15.80 3.50 -3.47
CA GLU A 98 -15.09 4.36 -4.41
C GLU A 98 -14.42 5.49 -3.63
N GLY A 99 -13.22 5.91 -4.03
CA GLY A 99 -12.53 6.99 -3.34
C GLY A 99 -11.22 7.41 -3.97
N VAL A 100 -10.63 8.43 -3.37
CA VAL A 100 -9.33 8.98 -3.72
C VAL A 100 -8.56 9.28 -2.45
N GLY A 101 -7.24 9.36 -2.58
CA GLY A 101 -6.38 9.78 -1.50
C GLY A 101 -5.08 10.38 -1.97
N THR A 102 -4.42 11.04 -1.02
CA THR A 102 -3.10 11.64 -1.19
C THR A 102 -2.16 11.04 -0.18
N ILE A 103 -1.02 10.56 -0.68
CA ILE A 103 0.03 9.90 0.09
C ILE A 103 1.06 10.97 0.49
N TYR A 104 1.14 11.22 1.78
CA TYR A 104 2.18 12.00 2.43
C TYR A 104 3.13 11.03 3.14
N ALA A 105 4.43 11.35 3.22
CA ALA A 105 5.48 10.55 3.85
C ALA A 105 5.02 9.33 4.69
N SER A 106 4.43 9.58 5.87
CA SER A 106 3.90 8.54 6.79
C SER A 106 2.38 8.54 6.95
N ARG A 107 1.63 9.31 6.16
CA ARG A 107 0.17 9.47 6.28
C ARG A 107 -0.52 9.40 4.91
N ILE A 108 -1.62 8.66 4.81
CA ILE A 108 -2.51 8.69 3.66
C ILE A 108 -3.79 9.42 4.07
N SER A 109 -4.14 10.50 3.37
CA SER A 109 -5.43 11.17 3.53
C SER A 109 -6.38 10.64 2.46
N LEU A 110 -7.57 10.21 2.85
CA LEU A 110 -8.56 9.55 2.00
C LEU A 110 -9.89 10.31 2.05
N SER A 111 -10.52 10.42 0.89
CA SER A 111 -11.91 10.85 0.73
C SER A 111 -12.63 9.77 -0.08
N TYR A 112 -13.66 9.15 0.48
CA TYR A 112 -14.31 8.01 -0.15
C TYR A 112 -15.78 7.88 0.24
N ARG A 113 -16.47 7.00 -0.48
CA ARG A 113 -17.86 6.64 -0.20
C ARG A 113 -18.01 5.14 -0.08
N VAL A 114 -18.94 4.73 0.79
CA VAL A 114 -19.32 3.33 0.96
C VAL A 114 -20.85 3.22 0.90
N LYS A 115 -21.36 2.22 0.18
CA LYS A 115 -22.79 1.86 0.18
C LYS A 115 -22.95 0.39 0.50
N ASP A 116 -23.64 0.09 1.60
CA ASP A 116 -24.08 -1.26 1.93
C ASP A 116 -25.26 -1.67 1.03
N LEU A 117 -25.02 -2.67 0.19
CA LEU A 117 -26.00 -3.18 -0.77
C LEU A 117 -26.94 -4.23 -0.16
N TYR A 118 -26.62 -4.81 1.01
CA TYR A 118 -27.50 -5.76 1.68
C TYR A 118 -28.71 -5.08 2.30
N ASN A 119 -28.45 -3.98 3.01
CA ASN A 119 -29.47 -3.25 3.77
C ASN A 119 -30.03 -2.04 2.99
N ASN A 120 -29.50 -1.78 1.78
CA ASN A 120 -29.82 -0.62 0.94
C ASN A 120 -29.82 0.70 1.76
N THR A 121 -28.80 0.87 2.60
CA THR A 121 -28.65 2.04 3.45
C THR A 121 -28.31 3.27 2.61
N ARG A 122 -28.30 4.42 3.27
CA ARG A 122 -27.74 5.64 2.70
C ARG A 122 -26.26 5.41 2.39
N THR A 123 -25.79 5.98 1.28
CA THR A 123 -24.37 6.05 1.00
C THR A 123 -23.71 6.89 2.08
N ASP A 124 -22.65 6.34 2.66
CA ASP A 124 -21.78 7.03 3.61
C ASP A 124 -20.66 7.74 2.86
N PHE A 125 -20.32 8.95 3.29
CA PHE A 125 -19.28 9.82 2.74
C PHE A 125 -18.29 10.10 3.86
N LEU A 126 -17.02 9.79 3.60
CA LEU A 126 -16.03 9.56 4.64
C LEU A 126 -14.74 10.30 4.30
N GLU A 127 -14.21 11.00 5.31
CA GLU A 127 -12.88 11.61 5.30
C GLU A 127 -12.02 10.87 6.32
N ALA A 128 -10.85 10.38 5.90
CA ALA A 128 -9.99 9.60 6.78
C ALA A 128 -8.51 9.96 6.68
N ASN A 129 -7.80 9.80 7.78
CA ASN A 129 -6.35 9.88 7.85
C ASN A 129 -5.78 8.55 8.36
N ALA A 130 -4.98 7.89 7.53
CA ALA A 130 -4.29 6.65 7.86
C ALA A 130 -2.83 6.96 8.19
N TYR A 131 -2.38 6.66 9.41
CA TYR A 131 -1.02 6.89 9.90
C TYR A 131 -0.25 5.57 9.97
N ARG A 132 0.93 5.53 9.35
CA ARG A 132 1.75 4.31 9.29
C ARG A 132 2.25 3.94 10.69
N GLN A 133 2.08 2.68 11.08
CA GLN A 133 2.68 2.12 12.29
C GLN A 133 4.19 1.85 12.04
N TYR A 134 5.02 2.18 13.03
CA TYR A 134 6.48 1.99 12.98
C TYR A 134 6.92 0.57 13.33
#